data_AF-A0A0U3G2M2-F1
#
_entry.id   AF-A0A0U3G2M2-F1
#
_cell.length_a   1.000
_cell.length_b   1.000
_cell.length_c   1.000
_cell.angle_alpha   90.00
_cell.angle_beta   90.00
_cell.angle_gamma   90.00
#
_symmetry.space_group_name_H-M   'P 1'
#
loop_
_entity.id
_entity.type
_entity.pdbx_description
1 polymer ?
#
loop_
_entity_poly.entity_id
_entity_poly.type
_entity_poly.pdbx_seq_one_letter_code
_entity_poly.pdbx_strand_id
1 'polypeptide(L)'
;MKEEEMEREALKVKRMLESKDYQTSLRKAVVRNLVGEEKIGFSIVASKGEHVIRWRVLDGRFEVDITLKGEVDEEVAEVKGYHVEKDGEYYKLFKRSKKPFDFSSEVP
;
A
#
# COMPACT_ATOMS: atom_id res chain seq x y z
N MET A 1 -7.91 -1.31 15.36
CA MET A 1 -7.66 0.13 15.09
C MET A 1 -9.01 0.80 14.91
N LYS A 2 -9.22 2.02 15.42
CA LYS A 2 -10.52 2.69 15.20
C LYS A 2 -10.64 3.16 13.76
N GLU A 3 -11.87 3.26 13.24
CA GLU A 3 -12.13 3.67 11.86
C GLU A 3 -11.48 5.03 11.53
N GLU A 4 -11.67 6.03 12.39
CA GLU A 4 -11.11 7.38 12.23
C GLU A 4 -9.58 7.39 12.15
N GLU A 5 -8.92 6.50 12.91
CA GLU A 5 -7.46 6.35 12.87
C GLU A 5 -7.02 5.75 11.53
N MET A 6 -7.74 4.74 11.04
CA MET A 6 -7.45 4.12 9.75
C MET A 6 -7.65 5.11 8.60
N GLU A 7 -8.71 5.92 8.65
CA GLU A 7 -8.98 6.97 7.66
C GLU A 7 -7.88 8.03 7.68
N ARG A 8 -7.45 8.48 8.87
CA ARG A 8 -6.37 9.46 9.01
C ARG A 8 -5.05 8.95 8.43
N GLU A 9 -4.68 7.71 8.73
CA GLU A 9 -3.49 7.09 8.15
C GLU A 9 -3.61 6.95 6.63
N ALA A 10 -4.77 6.53 6.13
CA ALA A 10 -5.02 6.42 4.70
C ALA A 10 -4.92 7.78 3.97
N LEU A 11 -5.46 8.84 4.56
CA LEU A 11 -5.37 10.20 4.04
C LEU A 11 -3.94 10.73 4.06
N LYS A 12 -3.17 10.42 5.10
CA LYS A 12 -1.75 10.78 5.19
C LYS A 12 -0.95 10.13 4.05
N VAL A 13 -1.16 8.85 3.79
CA VAL A 13 -0.53 8.12 2.68
C VAL A 13 -0.97 8.71 1.33
N LYS A 14 -2.27 8.97 1.15
CA LYS A 14 -2.81 9.60 -0.06
C LYS A 14 -2.10 10.92 -0.38
N ARG A 15 -2.05 11.84 0.59
CA ARG A 15 -1.40 13.16 0.43
C ARG A 15 0.09 13.05 0.10
N MET A 16 0.78 12.10 0.72
CA MET A 16 2.20 11.83 0.42
C MET A 16 2.39 11.34 -1.02
N LEU A 17 1.55 10.42 -1.50
CA LEU A 17 1.61 9.94 -2.89
C LEU A 17 1.27 11.06 -3.89
N GLU A 18 0.25 11.88 -3.60
CA GLU A 18 -0.08 13.07 -4.38
C GLU A 18 1.10 14.05 -4.46
N SER A 19 1.84 14.25 -3.35
CA SER A 19 3.04 15.11 -3.34
C SER A 19 4.21 14.57 -4.17
N LYS A 20 4.16 13.30 -4.57
CA LYS A 20 5.11 12.63 -5.48
C LYS A 20 4.58 12.51 -6.91
N ASP A 21 3.55 13.28 -7.25
CA ASP A 21 2.83 13.30 -8.54
C ASP A 21 2.10 12.00 -8.91
N TYR A 22 1.76 11.16 -7.93
CA TYR A 22 0.87 10.04 -8.21
C TYR A 22 -0.57 10.54 -8.31
N GLN A 23 -1.30 10.05 -9.31
CA GLN A 23 -2.74 10.16 -9.33
C GLN A 23 -3.32 9.16 -8.33
N THR A 24 -4.08 9.62 -7.34
CA THR A 24 -4.56 8.75 -6.26
C THR A 24 -6.09 8.63 -6.20
N SER A 25 -6.56 7.49 -5.71
CA SER A 25 -7.96 7.21 -5.38
C SER A 25 -8.00 6.54 -4.01
N LEU A 26 -8.82 7.06 -3.10
CA LEU A 26 -9.08 6.46 -1.80
C LEU A 26 -10.48 5.84 -1.81
N ARG A 27 -10.58 4.58 -1.37
CA ARG A 27 -11.85 3.85 -1.24
C ARG A 27 -11.97 3.27 0.16
N LYS A 28 -13.11 3.48 0.80
CA LYS A 28 -13.51 2.72 1.98
C LYS A 28 -14.03 1.36 1.51
N ALA A 29 -13.50 0.28 2.07
CA ALA A 29 -13.94 -1.08 1.85
C ALA A 29 -14.58 -1.61 3.14
N VAL A 30 -15.77 -2.20 3.02
CA VAL A 30 -16.41 -2.93 4.10
C VAL A 30 -16.40 -4.40 3.71
N VAL A 31 -15.61 -5.20 4.41
CA VAL A 31 -15.48 -6.63 4.17
C VAL A 31 -16.27 -7.36 5.23
N ARG A 32 -17.34 -8.03 4.82
CA ARG A 32 -18.08 -8.93 5.72
C ARG A 32 -17.40 -10.29 5.72
N ASN A 33 -16.97 -10.76 6.89
CA ASN A 33 -16.41 -12.10 6.99
C ASN A 33 -17.53 -13.16 7.04
N LEU A 34 -17.14 -14.44 6.95
CA LEU A 34 -18.09 -15.57 6.93
C LEU A 34 -18.92 -15.70 8.21
N VAL A 35 -18.50 -15.06 9.31
CA VAL A 35 -19.23 -15.02 10.59
C VAL A 35 -20.11 -13.76 10.73
N GLY A 36 -20.24 -12.97 9.67
CA GLY A 36 -21.15 -11.82 9.59
C GLY A 36 -20.60 -10.51 10.17
N GLU A 37 -19.38 -10.52 10.70
CA GLU A 37 -18.68 -9.34 11.24
C GLU A 37 -18.20 -8.46 10.08
N GLU A 38 -18.50 -7.17 10.17
CA GLU A 38 -18.05 -6.17 9.22
C GLU A 38 -16.66 -5.64 9.62
N LYS A 39 -15.69 -5.82 8.73
CA LYS A 39 -14.36 -5.24 8.88
C LYS A 39 -14.21 -4.07 7.92
N ILE A 40 -13.93 -2.91 8.50
CA ILE A 40 -13.68 -1.70 7.73
C ILE A 40 -12.20 -1.64 7.36
N GLY A 41 -11.93 -1.25 6.13
CA GLY A 41 -10.59 -0.95 5.64
C GLY A 41 -10.61 0.22 4.66
N PHE A 42 -9.46 0.82 4.46
CA PHE A 42 -9.25 1.88 3.49
C PHE A 42 -8.21 1.44 2.48
N SER A 43 -8.51 1.57 1.20
CA SER A 43 -7.58 1.26 0.13
C SER A 43 -7.24 2.51 -0.66
N ILE A 44 -5.94 2.79 -0.79
CA ILE A 44 -5.44 3.82 -1.72
C ILE A 44 -4.91 3.11 -2.94
N VAL A 45 -5.35 3.53 -4.12
CA VAL A 45 -4.72 3.17 -5.38
C VAL A 45 -4.03 4.42 -5.91
N ALA A 46 -2.75 4.34 -6.21
CA ALA A 46 -1.95 5.43 -6.72
C ALA A 46 -1.23 4.99 -7.99
N SER A 47 -1.23 5.81 -9.03
CA SER A 47 -0.58 5.49 -10.31
C SER A 47 0.26 6.65 -10.84
N LYS A 48 1.42 6.33 -11.42
CA LYS A 48 2.32 7.27 -12.11
C LYS A 48 3.00 6.52 -13.26
N GLY A 49 2.61 6.81 -14.51
CA GLY A 49 3.08 6.03 -15.67
C GLY A 49 2.71 4.55 -15.55
N GLU A 50 3.68 3.65 -15.67
CA GLU A 50 3.51 2.20 -15.50
C GLU A 50 3.62 1.74 -14.04
N HIS A 51 3.74 2.67 -13.08
CA HIS A 51 3.86 2.35 -11.66
C HIS A 51 2.49 2.41 -11.01
N VAL A 52 2.12 1.36 -10.27
CA VAL A 52 0.86 1.26 -9.55
C VAL A 52 1.13 0.83 -8.11
N ILE A 53 0.67 1.62 -7.15
CA ILE A 53 0.76 1.32 -5.73
C ILE A 53 -0.66 1.10 -5.20
N ARG A 54 -0.87 -0.04 -4.55
CA ARG A 54 -2.09 -0.36 -3.84
C ARG A 54 -1.79 -0.47 -2.36
N TRP A 55 -2.27 0.52 -1.63
CA TRP A 55 -2.21 0.59 -0.19
C TRP A 55 -3.49 0.05 0.42
N ARG A 56 -3.38 -0.64 1.55
CA ARG A 56 -4.53 -1.01 2.39
C ARG A 56 -4.21 -0.78 3.86
N VAL A 57 -5.08 -0.01 4.51
CA VAL A 57 -5.16 0.10 5.96
C VAL A 57 -6.35 -0.77 6.39
N LEU A 58 -6.07 -1.82 7.15
CA LEU A 58 -7.07 -2.77 7.62
C LEU A 58 -7.05 -2.79 9.15
N ASP A 59 -8.10 -3.33 9.74
CA ASP A 59 -8.12 -3.52 11.20
C ASP A 59 -6.97 -4.43 11.66
N GLY A 60 -6.00 -3.82 12.35
CA GLY A 60 -4.84 -4.50 12.93
C GLY A 60 -3.69 -4.82 11.98
N ARG A 61 -3.75 -4.39 10.70
CA ARG A 61 -2.64 -4.56 9.75
C ARG A 61 -2.64 -3.55 8.61
N PHE A 62 -1.46 -3.36 8.05
CA PHE A 62 -1.21 -2.54 6.87
C PHE A 62 -0.62 -3.41 5.77
N GLU A 63 -1.04 -3.18 4.54
CA GLU A 63 -0.55 -3.89 3.36
C GLU A 63 -0.20 -2.90 2.26
N VAL A 64 0.87 -3.18 1.53
CA VAL A 64 1.23 -2.47 0.32
C VAL A 64 1.65 -3.45 -0.76
N ASP A 65 1.17 -3.16 -1.96
CA ASP A 65 1.49 -3.85 -3.20
C ASP A 65 1.93 -2.78 -4.20
N ILE A 66 3.13 -2.93 -4.74
CA ILE A 66 3.72 -2.00 -5.70
C ILE A 66 4.02 -2.80 -6.95
N THR A 67 3.41 -2.42 -8.06
CA THR A 67 3.76 -2.90 -9.38
C THR A 67 4.54 -1.81 -10.09
N LEU A 68 5.71 -2.14 -10.63
CA LEU A 68 6.53 -1.22 -11.40
C LEU A 68 7.24 -1.97 -12.54
N LYS A 69 7.62 -1.25 -13.59
CA LYS A 69 8.33 -1.80 -14.74
C LYS A 69 9.76 -1.29 -14.74
N GLY A 70 10.70 -2.17 -15.07
CA GLY A 70 12.12 -1.82 -15.15
C GLY A 70 12.96 -2.51 -14.07
N GLU A 71 14.06 -1.88 -13.68
CA GLU A 71 14.99 -2.45 -12.70
C GLU A 71 14.57 -2.12 -11.27
N VAL A 72 14.58 -3.15 -10.42
CA VAL A 72 14.41 -3.03 -8.97
C VAL A 72 15.69 -3.53 -8.33
N ASP A 73 16.20 -2.78 -7.37
CA ASP A 73 17.23 -3.28 -6.46
C ASP A 73 16.56 -4.25 -5.47
N GLU A 74 16.61 -5.54 -5.80
CA GLU A 74 15.97 -6.61 -5.04
C GLU A 74 16.55 -6.70 -3.62
N GLU A 75 17.85 -6.48 -3.45
CA GLU A 75 18.52 -6.53 -2.14
C GLU A 75 18.02 -5.41 -1.23
N VAL A 76 17.92 -4.18 -1.75
CA VAL A 76 17.36 -3.04 -0.99
C VAL A 76 15.89 -3.26 -0.66
N ALA A 77 15.11 -3.81 -1.59
CA ALA A 77 13.69 -4.12 -1.37
C ALA A 77 13.51 -5.16 -0.26
N GLU A 78 14.30 -6.24 -0.27
CA GLU A 78 14.27 -7.29 0.74
C GLU A 78 14.73 -6.81 2.12
N VAL A 79 15.78 -5.99 2.20
CA VAL A 79 16.23 -5.35 3.46
C VAL A 79 15.12 -4.47 4.04
N LYS A 80 14.37 -3.78 3.18
CA LYS A 80 13.18 -3.02 3.57
C LYS A 80 11.98 -3.91 3.90
N GLY A 81 12.09 -5.22 3.79
CA GLY A 81 11.08 -6.21 4.16
C GLY A 81 9.98 -6.40 3.10
N TYR A 82 10.22 -6.01 1.85
CA TYR A 82 9.35 -6.38 0.75
C TYR A 82 9.63 -7.82 0.32
N HIS A 83 8.56 -8.52 -0.03
CA HIS A 83 8.64 -9.70 -0.87
C HIS A 83 8.63 -9.25 -2.33
N VAL A 84 9.60 -9.69 -3.13
CA VAL A 84 9.75 -9.31 -4.52
C VAL A 84 9.39 -10.49 -5.42
N GLU A 85 8.46 -10.26 -6.34
CA GLU A 85 8.12 -11.21 -7.41
C GLU A 85 8.42 -10.56 -8.76
N LYS A 86 9.10 -11.31 -9.64
CA LYS A 86 9.38 -10.88 -11.01
C LYS A 86 8.45 -11.60 -11.99
N ASP A 87 7.81 -10.82 -12.87
CA ASP A 87 6.87 -11.29 -13.89
C ASP A 87 7.22 -10.63 -15.23
N GLY A 88 8.19 -11.22 -15.94
CA GLY A 88 8.75 -10.65 -17.15
C GLY A 88 9.50 -9.33 -16.91
N GLU A 89 8.99 -8.24 -17.49
CA GLU A 89 9.53 -6.88 -17.34
C GLU A 89 8.99 -6.13 -16.10
N TYR A 90 8.03 -6.73 -15.40
CA TYR A 90 7.38 -6.13 -14.25
C TYR A 90 7.88 -6.76 -12.95
N TYR A 91 7.96 -5.92 -11.94
CA TYR A 91 8.24 -6.30 -10.57
C TYR A 91 7.01 -6.01 -9.70
N LYS A 92 6.69 -6.96 -8.82
CA LYS A 92 5.68 -6.82 -7.77
C LYS A 92 6.39 -6.85 -6.43
N LEU A 93 6.30 -5.75 -5.69
CA LEU A 93 6.83 -5.65 -4.34
C LEU A 93 5.66 -5.64 -3.37
N PHE A 94 5.68 -6.57 -2.42
CA PHE A 94 4.60 -6.76 -1.49
C PHE A 94 5.11 -6.71 -0.05
N LYS A 95 4.42 -5.96 0.82
CA LYS A 95 4.80 -5.88 2.24
C LYS A 95 3.58 -5.78 3.14
N ARG A 96 3.63 -6.51 4.27
CA ARG A 96 2.61 -6.50 5.33
C ARG A 96 3.24 -6.14 6.67
N SER A 97 2.49 -5.43 7.51
CA SER A 97 2.92 -5.09 8.86
C SER A 97 1.73 -4.94 9.80
N LYS A 98 1.94 -5.18 11.10
CA LYS A 98 0.97 -4.82 12.15
C LYS A 98 1.13 -3.38 12.64
N LYS A 99 2.24 -2.73 12.28
CA LYS A 99 2.54 -1.31 12.57
C LYS A 99 2.40 -0.48 11.30
N PRO A 100 2.03 0.81 11.38
CA PRO A 100 2.12 1.73 10.25
C PRO A 100 3.53 1.71 9.67
N PHE A 101 3.67 1.83 8.36
CA PHE A 101 5.00 1.93 7.77
C PHE A 101 5.45 3.38 7.74
N ASP A 102 6.76 3.60 7.88
CA ASP A 102 7.35 4.92 7.72
C ASP A 102 7.55 5.20 6.22
N PHE A 103 6.89 6.25 5.72
CA PHE A 103 6.90 6.66 4.31
C PHE A 103 7.73 7.90 4.03
N SER A 104 8.34 8.48 5.06
CA SER A 104 9.18 9.66 4.89
C SER A 104 10.40 9.38 3.99
N SER A 105 10.78 8.10 3.84
CA SER A 105 11.99 7.68 3.14
C SER A 105 11.73 6.49 2.20
N GLU A 106 11.05 6.74 1.08
CA GLU A 106 11.09 5.91 -0.15
C GLU A 106 9.95 4.88 -0.30
N VAL A 107 8.89 5.33 -0.98
CA VAL A 107 8.33 4.50 -2.05
C VAL A 107 9.44 4.32 -3.09
N PRO A 108 9.83 3.08 -3.45
CA PRO A 108 10.84 2.83 -4.48
C PRO A 108 10.48 3.49 -5.81
#